data_AF-A0A6I5C5G4-F1
#
_entry.id   AF-A0A6I5C5G4-F1
#
_cell.length_a   1.000
_cell.length_b   1.000
_cell.length_c   1.000
_cell.angle_alpha   90.00
_cell.angle_beta   90.00
_cell.angle_gamma   90.00
#
_symmetry.space_group_name_H-M   'P 1'
#
loop_
_entity.id
_entity.type
_entity.pdbx_description
1 polymer ?
#
loop_
_entity_poly.entity_id
_entity_poly.type
_entity_poly.pdbx_seq_one_letter_code
_entity_poly.pdbx_strand_id
1 'polypeptide(L)'
;PKKSTWTFGDYRALAGKTVAVGSGTNQEKILLEWQARLAGEGKQLTVKHYQDSNSTYLALASGRIDAYFGPNPGVSYHVTQSARTPHATRSAGTFSGAGARLQGLIAATAKKDSGLAKPLADAINHLIDNGQYARWLAAWNLSDEAVAKSETNPPGLPLDNS
;
A
#
# COMPACT_ATOMS: atom_id res chain seq x y z
N PRO A 1 5.53 -14.91 5.09
CA PRO A 1 5.70 -15.31 6.51
C PRO A 1 6.57 -14.33 7.31
N LYS A 2 6.31 -14.14 8.61
CA LYS A 2 7.07 -13.23 9.49
C LYS A 2 8.55 -13.59 9.60
N LYS A 3 8.88 -14.88 9.52
CA LYS A 3 10.26 -15.40 9.51
C LYS A 3 11.02 -15.20 8.19
N SER A 4 10.35 -14.73 7.13
CA SER A 4 11.02 -14.52 5.84
C SER A 4 12.00 -13.35 5.94
N THR A 5 13.22 -13.55 5.43
CA THR A 5 14.25 -12.51 5.32
C THR A 5 14.16 -11.72 4.00
N TRP A 6 13.35 -12.18 3.04
CA TRP A 6 13.21 -11.51 1.74
C TRP A 6 12.51 -10.16 1.88
N THR A 7 13.16 -9.09 1.45
CA THR A 7 12.60 -7.73 1.42
C THR A 7 12.36 -7.28 -0.02
N PHE A 8 11.33 -6.45 -0.19
CA PHE A 8 11.13 -5.71 -1.41
C PHE A 8 12.07 -4.49 -1.42
N GLY A 9 12.80 -4.31 -2.52
CA GLY A 9 13.61 -3.12 -2.78
C GLY A 9 13.13 -2.42 -4.04
N ASP A 10 13.24 -3.11 -5.17
CA ASP A 10 12.68 -2.67 -6.44
C ASP A 10 12.00 -3.84 -7.19
N TYR A 11 11.49 -3.55 -8.39
CA TYR A 11 10.82 -4.54 -9.23
C TYR A 11 11.67 -5.80 -9.54
N ARG A 12 13.01 -5.71 -9.52
CA ARG A 12 13.89 -6.85 -9.79
C ARG A 12 13.80 -7.92 -8.71
N ALA A 13 13.46 -7.52 -7.48
CA ALA A 13 13.23 -8.46 -6.37
C ALA A 13 12.04 -9.39 -6.62
N LEU A 14 11.15 -9.04 -7.57
CA LEU A 14 9.97 -9.83 -7.95
C LEU A 14 10.24 -10.83 -9.08
N ALA A 15 11.46 -10.85 -9.64
CA ALA A 15 11.83 -11.81 -10.67
C ALA A 15 11.67 -13.26 -10.16
N GLY A 16 10.95 -14.07 -10.93
CA GLY A 16 10.60 -15.45 -10.63
C GLY A 16 9.52 -15.63 -9.56
N LYS A 17 8.90 -14.54 -9.06
CA LYS A 17 7.88 -14.61 -8.01
C LYS A 17 6.48 -14.72 -8.59
N THR A 18 5.60 -15.33 -7.79
CA THR A 18 4.15 -15.29 -7.96
C THR A 18 3.56 -14.30 -6.97
N VAL A 19 3.00 -13.20 -7.47
CA VAL A 19 2.49 -12.10 -6.66
C VAL A 19 1.00 -11.93 -6.89
N ALA A 20 0.22 -11.90 -5.81
CA ALA A 20 -1.18 -11.54 -5.88
C ALA A 20 -1.38 -10.03 -5.84
N VAL A 21 -2.42 -9.56 -6.52
CA VAL A 21 -2.86 -8.16 -6.50
C VAL A 21 -4.39 -8.09 -6.66
N GLY A 22 -5.00 -7.03 -6.16
CA GLY A 22 -6.43 -6.77 -6.37
C GLY A 22 -6.69 -6.17 -7.74
N SER A 23 -7.71 -6.64 -8.45
CA SER A 23 -8.10 -6.13 -9.76
C SER A 23 -8.63 -4.69 -9.68
N GLY A 24 -8.34 -3.88 -10.70
CA GLY A 24 -8.76 -2.48 -10.81
C GLY A 24 -8.02 -1.53 -9.86
N THR A 25 -6.94 -1.98 -9.22
CA THR A 25 -6.18 -1.17 -8.26
C THR A 25 -5.00 -0.46 -8.92
N ASN A 26 -4.54 0.64 -8.33
CA ASN A 26 -3.30 1.28 -8.75
C ASN A 26 -2.08 0.34 -8.59
N GLN A 27 -2.10 -0.52 -7.56
CA GLN A 27 -1.09 -1.55 -7.33
C GLN A 27 -1.02 -2.54 -8.49
N GLU A 28 -2.16 -2.91 -9.08
CA GLU A 28 -2.20 -3.77 -10.27
C GLU A 28 -1.51 -3.09 -11.45
N LYS A 29 -1.83 -1.83 -11.74
CA LYS A 29 -1.18 -1.07 -12.82
C LYS A 29 0.35 -1.08 -12.66
N ILE A 30 0.84 -0.74 -11.47
CA ILE A 30 2.28 -0.73 -11.15
C ILE A 30 2.90 -2.13 -11.31
N LEU A 31 2.22 -3.17 -10.82
CA LEU A 31 2.73 -4.54 -10.90
C LEU A 31 2.81 -5.06 -12.34
N LEU A 32 1.84 -4.71 -13.19
CA LEU A 32 1.84 -5.05 -14.61
C LEU A 32 2.93 -4.29 -15.39
N GLU A 33 3.19 -3.02 -15.05
CA GLU A 33 4.33 -2.27 -15.61
C GLU A 33 5.67 -2.95 -15.25
N TRP A 34 5.83 -3.37 -14.00
CA TRP A 34 7.00 -4.13 -13.55
C TRP A 34 7.12 -5.51 -14.21
N GLN A 35 5.99 -6.20 -14.40
CA GLN A 35 5.95 -7.48 -15.12
C GLN A 35 6.44 -7.31 -16.56
N ALA A 36 5.95 -6.31 -17.28
CA ALA A 36 6.37 -6.01 -18.64
C ALA A 36 7.88 -5.66 -18.71
N ARG A 37 8.38 -4.88 -17.75
CA ARG A 37 9.80 -4.55 -17.65
C ARG A 37 10.67 -5.78 -17.42
N LEU A 38 10.28 -6.66 -16.51
CA LEU A 38 10.98 -7.93 -16.28
C LEU A 38 10.96 -8.83 -17.51
N ALA A 39 9.83 -8.90 -18.21
CA ALA A 39 9.72 -9.67 -19.45
C ALA A 39 10.69 -9.16 -20.53
N GLY A 40 10.84 -7.83 -20.66
CA GLY A 40 11.85 -7.22 -21.54
C GLY A 40 13.30 -7.54 -21.14
N GLU A 41 13.54 -7.89 -19.88
CA GLU A 41 14.83 -8.36 -19.36
C GLU A 41 14.99 -9.90 -19.41
N GLY A 42 14.05 -10.64 -20.01
CA GLY A 42 14.05 -12.11 -20.05
C GLY A 42 13.73 -12.78 -18.72
N LYS A 43 13.15 -12.03 -17.76
CA LYS A 43 12.71 -12.53 -16.44
C LYS A 43 11.18 -12.62 -16.40
N GLN A 44 10.67 -13.47 -15.52
CA GLN A 44 9.22 -13.63 -15.34
C GLN A 44 8.75 -13.09 -14.00
N LEU A 45 7.53 -12.57 -13.97
CA LEU A 45 6.76 -12.27 -12.75
C LEU A 45 5.35 -12.79 -13.01
N THR A 46 4.87 -13.69 -12.17
CA THR A 46 3.53 -14.26 -12.30
C THR A 46 2.56 -13.45 -11.46
N VAL A 47 1.55 -12.86 -12.09
CA VAL A 47 0.49 -12.12 -11.39
C VAL A 47 -0.73 -13.03 -11.17
N LYS A 48 -1.31 -12.98 -9.97
CA LYS A 48 -2.54 -13.70 -9.61
C LYS A 48 -3.58 -12.77 -9.03
N HIS A 49 -4.84 -13.12 -9.25
CA HIS A 49 -5.99 -12.41 -8.71
C HIS A 49 -6.85 -13.38 -7.92
N TYR A 50 -7.47 -12.88 -6.86
CA TYR A 50 -8.41 -13.61 -6.02
C TYR A 50 -9.64 -12.74 -5.80
N GLN A 51 -10.79 -13.39 -5.55
CA GLN A 51 -12.07 -12.69 -5.39
C GLN A 51 -12.14 -11.84 -4.12
N ASP A 52 -11.40 -12.24 -3.08
CA ASP A 52 -11.43 -11.57 -1.78
C ASP A 52 -10.08 -11.67 -1.05
N SER A 53 -9.98 -10.91 0.05
CA SER A 53 -8.78 -10.87 0.89
C SER A 53 -8.50 -12.19 1.60
N ASN A 54 -9.52 -12.94 2.00
CA ASN A 54 -9.35 -14.21 2.73
C ASN A 54 -8.69 -15.26 1.82
N SER A 55 -9.18 -15.37 0.59
CA SER A 55 -8.63 -16.24 -0.45
C SER A 55 -7.18 -15.87 -0.79
N THR A 56 -6.88 -14.57 -0.86
CA THR A 56 -5.52 -14.06 -1.06
C THR A 56 -4.58 -14.48 0.08
N TYR A 57 -5.00 -14.25 1.34
CA TYR A 57 -4.16 -14.59 2.50
C TYR A 57 -4.03 -16.10 2.71
N LEU A 58 -5.04 -16.90 2.35
CA LEU A 58 -4.93 -18.36 2.35
C LEU A 58 -3.93 -18.84 1.30
N ALA A 59 -3.94 -18.25 0.10
CA ALA A 59 -2.94 -18.53 -0.93
C ALA A 59 -1.53 -18.16 -0.46
N LEU A 60 -1.37 -17.04 0.26
CA LEU A 60 -0.08 -16.63 0.84
C LEU A 60 0.38 -17.60 1.93
N ALA A 61 -0.53 -17.98 2.84
CA ALA A 61 -0.23 -18.88 3.95
C ALA A 61 0.14 -20.30 3.47
N SER A 62 -0.47 -20.75 2.36
CA SER A 62 -0.19 -22.06 1.74
C SER A 62 1.00 -22.05 0.77
N GLY A 63 1.60 -20.89 0.50
CA GLY A 63 2.74 -20.76 -0.43
C GLY A 63 2.36 -20.87 -1.91
N ARG A 64 1.06 -20.75 -2.26
CA ARG A 64 0.62 -20.66 -3.67
C ARG A 64 1.00 -19.33 -4.32
N ILE A 65 1.24 -18.31 -3.51
CA ILE A 65 1.82 -17.03 -3.90
C ILE A 65 2.97 -16.71 -2.96
N ASP A 66 3.99 -16.01 -3.46
CA ASP A 66 5.15 -15.57 -2.70
C ASP A 66 4.87 -14.28 -1.92
N ALA A 67 4.05 -13.39 -2.50
CA ALA A 67 3.71 -12.09 -1.93
C ALA A 67 2.31 -11.63 -2.35
N TYR A 68 1.75 -10.72 -1.57
CA TYR A 68 0.58 -9.93 -1.92
C TYR A 68 1.01 -8.47 -2.01
N PHE A 69 0.73 -7.82 -3.14
CA PHE A 69 0.96 -6.39 -3.32
C PHE A 69 -0.39 -5.67 -3.24
N GLY A 70 -0.58 -4.86 -2.21
CA GLY A 70 -1.86 -4.23 -1.91
C GLY A 70 -1.73 -2.96 -1.07
N PRO A 71 -2.86 -2.31 -0.76
CA PRO A 71 -2.88 -1.11 0.08
C PRO A 71 -2.33 -1.38 1.48
N ASN A 72 -1.41 -0.53 1.95
CA ASN A 72 -0.73 -0.71 3.23
C ASN A 72 -1.68 -0.74 4.45
N PRO A 73 -2.80 0.01 4.51
CA PRO A 73 -3.78 -0.17 5.59
C PRO A 73 -4.34 -1.60 5.71
N GLY A 74 -4.65 -2.24 4.59
CA GLY A 74 -5.12 -3.63 4.58
C GLY A 74 -4.02 -4.62 4.98
N VAL A 75 -2.79 -4.39 4.51
CA VAL A 75 -1.62 -5.19 4.88
C VAL A 75 -1.30 -5.05 6.37
N SER A 76 -1.28 -3.83 6.89
CA SER A 76 -0.95 -3.54 8.28
C SER A 76 -1.96 -4.14 9.25
N TYR A 77 -3.25 -4.02 8.94
CA TYR A 77 -4.31 -4.69 9.69
C TYR A 77 -4.09 -6.21 9.70
N HIS A 78 -3.86 -6.83 8.55
CA HIS A 78 -3.63 -8.28 8.48
C HIS A 78 -2.36 -8.72 9.23
N VAL A 79 -1.27 -7.97 9.14
CA VAL A 79 -0.05 -8.24 9.91
C VAL A 79 -0.34 -8.22 11.41
N THR A 80 -1.11 -7.24 11.88
CA THR A 80 -1.54 -7.13 13.28
C THR A 80 -2.41 -8.33 13.70
N GLN A 81 -3.41 -8.69 12.90
CA GLN A 81 -4.32 -9.81 13.20
C GLN A 81 -3.61 -11.17 13.17
N SER A 82 -2.67 -11.37 12.23
CA SER A 82 -1.96 -12.65 12.09
C SER A 82 -0.81 -12.82 13.09
N ALA A 83 -0.38 -11.76 13.77
CA ALA A 83 0.85 -11.73 14.58
C ALA A 83 0.91 -12.82 15.69
N ARG A 84 -0.25 -13.25 16.20
CA ARG A 84 -0.38 -14.28 17.25
C ARG A 84 -0.82 -15.65 16.71
N THR A 85 -0.81 -15.83 15.39
CA THR A 85 -1.17 -17.08 14.73
C THR A 85 0.07 -17.82 14.23
N PRO A 86 -0.02 -19.14 13.97
CA PRO A 86 1.08 -19.90 13.35
C PRO A 86 1.51 -19.38 11.97
N HIS A 87 0.63 -18.64 11.29
CA HIS A 87 0.83 -18.10 9.95
C HIS A 87 1.12 -16.60 9.95
N ALA A 88 1.71 -16.06 11.02
CA ALA A 88 2.08 -14.66 11.12
C ALA A 88 2.80 -14.16 9.86
N THR A 89 2.36 -13.02 9.35
CA THR A 89 2.95 -12.33 8.19
C THR A 89 3.69 -11.07 8.62
N ARG A 90 4.30 -10.39 7.65
CA ARG A 90 4.98 -9.11 7.84
C ARG A 90 4.92 -8.33 6.53
N SER A 91 5.02 -7.00 6.58
CA SER A 91 5.31 -6.22 5.39
C SER A 91 6.74 -6.50 4.92
N ALA A 92 6.92 -6.69 3.61
CA ALA A 92 8.24 -6.90 3.01
C ALA A 92 8.90 -5.60 2.54
N GLY A 93 8.13 -4.50 2.50
CA GLY A 93 8.53 -3.21 1.97
C GLY A 93 7.31 -2.46 1.44
N THR A 94 7.51 -1.21 1.06
CA THR A 94 6.47 -0.34 0.51
C THR A 94 6.93 0.26 -0.81
N PHE A 95 5.97 0.64 -1.64
CA PHE A 95 6.20 1.43 -2.83
C PHE A 95 5.11 2.49 -2.91
N SER A 96 5.49 3.71 -3.26
CA SER A 96 4.53 4.80 -3.33
C SER A 96 3.57 4.59 -4.51
N GLY A 97 2.27 4.77 -4.26
CA GLY A 97 1.27 4.77 -5.32
C GLY A 97 1.46 5.88 -6.35
N ALA A 98 2.29 6.89 -6.05
CA ALA A 98 2.66 7.99 -6.94
C ALA A 98 3.89 7.69 -7.82
N GLY A 99 4.40 6.46 -7.81
CA GLY A 99 5.64 6.09 -8.49
C GLY A 99 6.87 6.33 -7.63
N ALA A 100 8.07 6.22 -8.22
CA ALA A 100 9.32 6.17 -7.47
C ALA A 100 9.77 7.52 -6.89
N ARG A 101 9.23 8.64 -7.39
CA ARG A 101 9.74 9.99 -7.11
C ARG A 101 8.88 10.81 -6.14
N LEU A 102 7.63 10.40 -5.93
CA LEU A 102 6.66 11.16 -5.15
C LEU A 102 5.98 10.27 -4.12
N GLN A 103 5.47 10.86 -3.05
CA GLN A 103 4.62 10.17 -2.10
C GLN A 103 3.16 10.29 -2.52
N GLY A 104 2.48 9.15 -2.64
CA GLY A 104 1.03 9.13 -2.86
C GLY A 104 0.29 9.50 -1.59
N LEU A 105 -0.15 10.76 -1.49
CA LEU A 105 -0.98 11.21 -0.38
C LEU A 105 -2.44 10.80 -0.59
N ILE A 106 -3.11 10.42 0.50
CA ILE A 106 -4.53 10.09 0.51
C ILE A 106 -5.32 11.31 0.96
N ALA A 107 -6.34 11.67 0.19
CA ALA A 107 -7.16 12.86 0.43
C ALA A 107 -8.56 12.49 0.94
N ALA A 108 -9.09 13.32 1.84
CA ALA A 108 -10.52 13.41 2.06
C ALA A 108 -11.09 14.44 1.05
N THR A 109 -12.15 14.09 0.34
CA THR A 109 -12.67 14.92 -0.75
C THR A 109 -13.90 15.71 -0.33
N ALA A 110 -13.98 16.95 -0.81
CA ALA A 110 -15.15 17.80 -0.71
C ALA A 110 -15.55 18.29 -2.10
N LYS A 111 -16.86 18.53 -2.31
CA LYS A 111 -17.33 19.13 -3.57
C LYS A 111 -16.66 20.49 -3.77
N LYS A 112 -16.18 20.75 -5.00
CA LYS A 112 -15.62 22.05 -5.37
C LYS A 112 -16.63 23.17 -5.03
N ASP A 113 -16.11 24.28 -4.53
CA ASP A 113 -16.89 25.48 -4.16
C ASP A 113 -17.91 25.27 -3.03
N SER A 114 -17.88 24.14 -2.31
CA SER A 114 -18.72 23.90 -1.13
C SER A 114 -18.29 24.68 0.13
N GLY A 115 -17.08 25.25 0.11
CA GLY A 115 -16.45 25.84 1.30
C GLY A 115 -15.93 24.83 2.31
N LEU A 116 -16.07 23.51 2.09
CA LEU A 116 -15.73 22.48 3.08
C LEU A 116 -14.27 22.02 3.08
N ALA A 117 -13.51 22.27 2.01
CA ALA A 117 -12.14 21.76 1.89
C ALA A 117 -11.22 22.28 3.02
N LYS A 118 -11.25 23.59 3.28
CA LYS A 118 -10.45 24.21 4.35
C LYS A 118 -10.91 23.77 5.76
N PRO A 119 -12.19 23.84 6.13
CA PRO A 119 -12.67 23.32 7.42
C PRO A 119 -12.29 21.86 7.68
N LEU A 120 -12.31 21.00 6.64
CA LEU A 120 -11.90 19.60 6.76
C LEU A 120 -10.40 19.47 7.04
N ALA A 121 -9.56 20.21 6.33
CA ALA A 121 -8.12 20.25 6.60
C ALA A 121 -7.82 20.79 8.00
N ASP A 122 -8.49 21.88 8.42
CA ASP A 122 -8.35 22.48 9.75
C ASP A 122 -8.77 21.49 10.86
N ALA A 123 -9.85 20.73 10.66
CA ALA A 123 -10.28 19.70 11.60
C ALA A 123 -9.26 18.54 11.72
N ILE A 124 -8.69 18.08 10.61
CA ILE A 124 -7.63 17.06 10.64
C ILE A 124 -6.37 17.62 11.33
N ASN A 125 -5.98 18.86 11.04
CA ASN A 125 -4.83 19.51 11.69
C ASN A 125 -5.05 19.64 13.21
N HIS A 126 -6.26 19.95 13.67
CA HIS A 126 -6.57 19.94 15.10
C HIS A 126 -6.33 18.56 15.74
N LEU A 127 -6.70 17.47 15.06
CA LEU A 127 -6.46 16.09 15.53
C LEU A 127 -4.97 15.71 15.49
N ILE A 128 -4.20 16.27 14.56
CA ILE A 128 -2.74 16.14 14.51
C ILE A 128 -2.12 16.85 15.72
N ASP A 129 -2.45 18.13 15.91
CA ASP A 129 -1.87 18.98 16.96
C ASP A 129 -2.18 18.46 18.36
N ASN A 130 -3.40 17.94 18.58
CA ASN A 130 -3.80 17.39 19.89
C ASN A 130 -3.37 15.92 20.12
N GLY A 131 -2.68 15.33 19.13
CA GLY A 131 -2.13 13.97 19.17
C GLY A 131 -3.15 12.83 19.03
N GLN A 132 -4.44 13.10 18.82
CA GLN A 132 -5.43 12.05 18.56
C GLN A 132 -5.14 11.28 17.27
N TYR A 133 -4.73 11.98 16.21
CA TYR A 133 -4.36 11.39 14.92
C TYR A 133 -3.26 10.34 15.09
N ALA A 134 -2.18 10.70 15.78
CA ALA A 134 -1.06 9.79 16.03
C ALA A 134 -1.49 8.56 16.86
N ARG A 135 -2.35 8.75 17.89
CA ARG A 135 -2.88 7.64 18.69
C ARG A 135 -3.72 6.67 17.85
N TRP A 136 -4.55 7.18 16.95
CA TRP A 136 -5.34 6.34 16.05
C TRP A 136 -4.47 5.58 15.06
N LEU A 137 -3.52 6.24 14.41
CA LEU A 137 -2.59 5.55 13.51
C LEU A 137 -1.82 4.45 14.23
N ALA A 138 -1.32 4.70 15.45
CA ALA A 138 -0.63 3.68 16.24
C ALA A 138 -1.54 2.47 16.56
N ALA A 139 -2.80 2.71 16.92
CA ALA A 139 -3.77 1.65 17.19
C ALA A 139 -4.03 0.74 15.97
N TRP A 140 -3.88 1.29 14.75
CA TRP A 140 -4.03 0.56 13.49
C TRP A 140 -2.69 0.15 12.85
N ASN A 141 -1.57 0.28 13.56
CA ASN A 141 -0.23 -0.01 13.06
C ASN A 141 0.11 0.76 11.75
N LEU A 142 -0.30 2.03 11.69
CA LEU A 142 -0.18 2.91 10.53
C LEU A 142 0.61 4.19 10.81
N SER A 143 1.45 4.18 11.85
CA SER A 143 2.27 5.34 12.20
C SER A 143 3.25 5.74 11.08
N ASP A 144 3.60 4.83 10.19
CA ASP A 144 4.43 5.05 8.99
C ASP A 144 3.71 5.87 7.90
N GLU A 145 2.38 5.98 7.94
CA GLU A 145 1.60 6.79 7.00
C GLU A 145 1.25 8.19 7.54
N ALA A 146 1.74 8.54 8.72
CA ALA A 146 1.44 9.84 9.32
C ALA A 146 1.94 10.99 8.44
N VAL A 147 1.07 11.98 8.23
CA VAL A 147 1.47 13.28 7.68
C VAL A 147 1.68 14.28 8.82
N ALA A 148 2.65 15.17 8.66
CA ALA A 148 2.90 16.24 9.64
C ALA A 148 1.80 17.32 9.59
N LYS A 149 1.15 17.48 8.43
CA LYS A 149 0.12 18.48 8.21
C LYS A 149 -0.84 18.02 7.12
N SER A 150 -2.13 18.30 7.31
CA SER A 150 -3.16 18.19 6.28
C SER A 150 -3.20 19.47 5.45
N GLU A 151 -2.99 19.33 4.14
CA GLU A 151 -2.97 20.43 3.18
C GLU A 151 -4.24 20.46 2.33
N THR A 152 -4.68 21.66 1.96
CA THR A 152 -5.77 21.82 0.99
C THR A 152 -5.20 21.91 -0.41
N ASN A 153 -5.59 20.99 -1.30
CA ASN A 153 -5.17 20.94 -2.71
C ASN A 153 -3.64 21.10 -2.91
N PRO A 154 -2.78 20.31 -2.23
CA PRO A 154 -1.36 20.28 -2.57
C PRO A 154 -1.16 19.78 -4.02
N PRO A 155 0.03 19.96 -4.61
CA PRO A 155 0.33 19.41 -5.93
C PRO A 155 -0.05 17.93 -6.03
N GLY A 156 -0.85 17.61 -7.06
CA GLY A 156 -1.36 16.25 -7.29
C GLY A 156 -0.30 15.30 -7.86
N LEU A 157 -0.72 14.06 -8.14
CA LEU A 157 0.12 13.08 -8.81
C LEU A 157 0.47 13.53 -10.24
N PRO A 158 1.69 13.26 -10.72
CA PRO A 158 2.06 13.50 -12.11
C PRO A 158 1.20 12.62 -13.01
N LEU A 159 0.97 13.10 -14.24
CA LEU A 159 0.20 12.36 -15.24
C LEU A 159 0.95 11.11 -15.75
N ASP A 160 2.27 11.09 -15.59
CA ASP A 160 3.17 10.00 -15.93
C ASP A 160 3.95 9.49 -14.70
N ASN A 161 4.27 8.19 -14.69
CA ASN A 161 5.02 7.53 -13.61
C ASN A 161 6.53 7.86 -13.64
N SER A 162 6.91 8.99 -14.25
CA SER A 162 8.29 9.37 -14.56
C SER A 162 9.06 9.85 -13.34
#